data_AF-A0A397Z201-F1
#
_entry.id   AF-A0A397Z201-F1
#
_cell.length_a   1.000
_cell.length_b   1.000
_cell.length_c   1.000
_cell.angle_alpha   90.00
_cell.angle_beta   90.00
_cell.angle_gamma   90.00
#
_symmetry.space_group_name_H-M   'P 1'
#
loop_
_entity.id
_entity.type
_entity.pdbx_description
1 polymer ?
#
loop_
_entity_poly.entity_id
_entity_poly.type
_entity_poly.pdbx_seq_one_letter_code
_entity_poly.pdbx_strand_id
1 'polypeptide(L)'
;MKSPVDHSSPKPAIPEWITETTNGGTARQVDLYTGINGWAFPPGDGFSVRSADYFTNKQKCPGGDYLLSLAGVDWLKSTTKLDNILARPDNRVAHALRKAQSLGRSQNGFIFAVNFHIPVKEHYHSVLYFVTEEPIPSESLLKQFIDGDDSYRNQRFKIVSQVLRGPWIVKAAAGQFGAFLVAKTVRCTYHKGPNYFEIDIDTGSWRILAALVRLLFGYARSLILDIGFVVEAQEVDELPERLIGAVRLCHMDVTSAFVVDPQPLKPYRMMGSLEAKPPRRD
;
A
#
# COMPACT_ATOMS: atom_id res chain seq x y z
N MET A 1 29.28 38.53 3.00
CA MET A 1 29.80 37.42 2.16
C MET A 1 29.21 36.14 2.74
N LYS A 2 28.14 35.58 2.14
CA LYS A 2 27.54 34.32 2.59
C LYS A 2 28.33 33.19 1.93
N SER A 3 28.85 32.27 2.73
CA SER A 3 29.54 31.07 2.25
C SER A 3 28.58 30.24 1.39
N PRO A 4 29.03 29.66 0.26
CA PRO A 4 28.20 28.76 -0.54
C PRO A 4 27.91 27.50 0.27
N VAL A 5 26.63 27.09 0.30
CA VAL A 5 26.22 25.78 0.82
C VAL A 5 26.72 24.74 -0.16
N ASP A 6 27.63 23.89 0.30
CA ASP A 6 28.14 22.75 -0.44
C ASP A 6 27.04 21.69 -0.59
N HIS A 7 26.52 21.53 -1.81
CA HIS A 7 25.49 20.54 -2.14
C HIS A 7 26.07 19.17 -2.54
N SER A 8 27.33 18.87 -2.19
CA SER A 8 28.03 17.65 -2.61
C SER A 8 27.93 16.45 -1.66
N SER A 9 26.97 16.43 -0.73
CA SER A 9 26.68 15.20 0.02
C SER A 9 26.21 14.10 -0.95
N PRO A 10 26.91 12.95 -1.07
CA PRO A 10 26.45 11.87 -1.92
C PRO A 10 25.09 11.39 -1.40
N LYS A 11 24.10 11.29 -2.30
CA LYS A 11 22.82 10.67 -1.96
C LYS A 11 23.12 9.29 -1.38
N PRO A 12 22.57 8.92 -0.20
CA PRO A 12 22.81 7.60 0.36
C PRO A 12 22.40 6.55 -0.65
N ALA A 13 23.26 5.54 -0.84
CA ALA A 13 22.99 4.46 -1.76
C ALA A 13 21.71 3.73 -1.34
N ILE A 14 20.81 3.48 -2.29
CA ILE A 14 19.58 2.72 -2.04
C ILE A 14 19.98 1.33 -1.54
N PRO A 15 19.47 0.87 -0.38
CA PRO A 15 19.75 -0.46 0.13
C PRO A 15 19.48 -1.57 -0.89
N GLU A 16 20.34 -2.60 -0.88
CA GLU A 16 20.28 -3.72 -1.82
C GLU A 16 18.92 -4.43 -1.80
N TRP A 17 18.32 -4.61 -0.63
CA TRP A 17 17.02 -5.30 -0.50
C TRP A 17 15.86 -4.49 -1.12
N ILE A 18 15.94 -3.16 -1.10
CA ILE A 18 14.94 -2.31 -1.77
C ILE A 18 15.09 -2.45 -3.29
N THR A 19 16.31 -2.48 -3.79
CA THR A 19 16.58 -2.71 -5.22
C THR A 19 16.13 -4.12 -5.65
N GLU A 20 16.40 -5.15 -4.84
CA GLU A 20 15.93 -6.54 -5.05
C GLU A 20 14.40 -6.58 -5.16
N THR A 21 13.71 -5.90 -4.25
CA THR A 21 12.24 -5.89 -4.21
C THR A 21 11.61 -5.05 -5.31
N THR A 22 12.25 -3.97 -5.74
CA THR A 22 11.77 -3.16 -6.87
C THR A 22 11.84 -3.94 -8.19
N ASN A 23 12.93 -4.69 -8.39
CA ASN A 23 13.13 -5.46 -9.61
C ASN A 23 12.44 -6.83 -9.60
N GLY A 24 12.15 -7.39 -8.42
CA GLY A 24 11.59 -8.73 -8.26
C GLY A 24 10.05 -8.81 -8.21
N GLY A 25 9.34 -7.71 -8.44
CA GLY A 25 7.87 -7.69 -8.41
C GLY A 25 7.21 -8.40 -9.58
N THR A 26 6.01 -8.95 -9.34
CA THR A 26 5.24 -9.60 -10.41
C THR A 26 4.67 -8.58 -11.40
N ALA A 27 4.50 -7.32 -10.97
CA ALA A 27 4.37 -6.18 -11.87
C ALA A 27 5.73 -5.47 -11.98
N ARG A 28 6.17 -5.23 -13.22
CA ARG A 28 7.47 -4.60 -13.51
C ARG A 28 7.44 -3.09 -13.31
N GLN A 29 8.54 -2.52 -12.83
CA GLN A 29 8.77 -1.08 -12.94
C GLN A 29 8.96 -0.71 -14.43
N VAL A 30 8.39 0.40 -14.86
CA VAL A 30 8.48 0.92 -16.23
C VAL A 30 8.77 2.42 -16.24
N ASP A 31 9.12 2.94 -17.40
CA ASP A 31 9.27 4.39 -17.61
C ASP A 31 7.96 5.14 -17.30
N LEU A 32 8.09 6.33 -16.69
CA LEU A 32 6.96 7.13 -16.22
C LEU A 32 6.04 7.62 -17.35
N TYR A 33 6.58 7.87 -18.54
CA TYR A 33 5.89 8.51 -19.65
C TYR A 33 5.60 7.55 -20.80
N THR A 34 6.50 6.61 -21.06
CA THR A 34 6.41 5.66 -22.18
C THR A 34 6.18 4.21 -21.74
N GLY A 35 6.22 3.95 -20.44
CA GLY A 35 6.06 2.61 -19.89
C GLY A 35 4.70 1.99 -20.16
N ILE A 36 4.69 0.68 -20.39
CA ILE A 36 3.46 -0.11 -20.59
C ILE A 36 3.53 -1.40 -19.77
N ASN A 37 2.38 -1.94 -19.39
CA ASN A 37 2.23 -3.17 -18.60
C ASN A 37 3.16 -3.19 -17.37
N GLY A 38 2.97 -2.24 -16.47
CA GLY A 38 3.79 -2.13 -15.27
C GLY A 38 3.44 -0.90 -14.44
N TRP A 39 4.32 -0.59 -13.48
CA TRP A 39 4.15 0.53 -12.57
C TRP A 39 5.31 1.52 -12.65
N ALA A 40 5.09 2.76 -12.25
CA ALA A 40 6.11 3.80 -12.20
C ALA A 40 5.94 4.68 -10.95
N PHE A 41 6.93 5.55 -10.71
CA PHE A 41 6.92 6.56 -9.66
C PHE A 41 6.30 7.87 -10.19
N PRO A 42 5.03 8.19 -9.88
CA PRO A 42 4.47 9.46 -10.28
C PRO A 42 5.16 10.62 -9.52
N PRO A 43 5.12 11.86 -10.04
CA PRO A 43 5.52 13.02 -9.26
C PRO A 43 4.46 13.33 -8.19
N GLY A 44 4.88 13.57 -6.95
CA GLY A 44 3.99 13.90 -5.84
C GLY A 44 3.19 15.20 -6.04
N ASP A 45 3.74 16.15 -6.80
CA ASP A 45 3.06 17.39 -7.16
C ASP A 45 1.84 17.20 -8.07
N GLY A 46 1.71 16.02 -8.68
CA GLY A 46 0.52 15.63 -9.42
C GLY A 46 -0.71 15.38 -8.56
N PHE A 47 -0.56 15.34 -7.22
CA PHE A 47 -1.65 15.15 -6.27
C PHE A 47 -1.90 16.43 -5.47
N SER A 48 -3.16 16.69 -5.13
CA SER A 48 -3.56 17.83 -4.29
C SER A 48 -3.94 17.40 -2.88
N VAL A 49 -3.24 17.91 -1.88
CA VAL A 49 -3.41 17.61 -0.45
C VAL A 49 -3.78 18.86 0.35
N ARG A 50 -4.28 18.72 1.58
CA ARG A 50 -4.63 19.88 2.43
C ARG A 50 -3.37 20.70 2.76
N SER A 51 -3.41 22.01 2.49
CA SER A 51 -2.32 22.94 2.82
C SER A 51 -2.28 23.26 4.32
N ALA A 52 -1.23 23.95 4.77
CA ALA A 52 -1.06 24.39 6.16
C ALA A 52 -2.27 25.20 6.68
N ASP A 53 -2.88 26.02 5.83
CA ASP A 53 -4.01 26.89 6.18
C ASP A 53 -5.38 26.31 5.81
N TYR A 54 -5.44 25.02 5.44
CA TYR A 54 -6.65 24.40 4.87
C TYR A 54 -7.88 24.56 5.76
N PHE A 55 -7.75 24.44 7.09
CA PHE A 55 -8.93 24.57 7.94
C PHE A 55 -9.53 25.98 7.92
N THR A 56 -8.73 26.99 7.64
CA THR A 56 -9.12 28.39 7.50
C THR A 56 -9.69 28.71 6.11
N ASN A 57 -8.97 28.32 5.04
CA ASN A 57 -9.26 28.79 3.68
C ASN A 57 -9.69 27.70 2.68
N LYS A 58 -9.68 26.42 3.10
CA LYS A 58 -9.97 25.23 2.27
C LYS A 58 -9.06 25.07 1.05
N GLN A 59 -7.90 25.71 1.02
CA GLN A 59 -6.96 25.62 -0.09
C GLN A 59 -6.08 24.36 0.02
N LYS A 60 -5.91 23.70 -1.12
CA LYS A 60 -5.00 22.57 -1.27
C LYS A 60 -3.68 23.02 -1.87
N CYS A 61 -2.62 22.26 -1.59
CA CYS A 61 -1.30 22.42 -2.20
C CYS A 61 -0.90 21.15 -2.96
N PRO A 62 0.12 21.22 -3.83
CA PRO A 62 0.79 20.03 -4.36
C PRO A 62 1.28 19.12 -3.23
N GLY A 63 1.29 17.81 -3.47
CA GLY A 63 1.62 16.80 -2.47
C GLY A 63 3.10 16.71 -2.09
N GLY A 64 4.01 17.14 -2.96
CA GLY A 64 5.46 17.13 -2.70
C GLY A 64 6.03 15.74 -2.45
N ASP A 65 7.08 15.68 -1.62
CA ASP A 65 7.82 14.46 -1.33
C ASP A 65 7.03 13.45 -0.49
N TYR A 66 7.20 12.17 -0.84
CA TYR A 66 6.61 11.04 -0.13
C TYR A 66 7.25 10.81 1.25
N LEU A 67 6.46 10.30 2.19
CA LEU A 67 6.97 9.83 3.49
C LEU A 67 7.74 8.51 3.33
N LEU A 68 7.30 7.63 2.42
CA LEU A 68 7.85 6.30 2.18
C LEU A 68 8.14 6.11 0.68
N SER A 69 9.16 5.31 0.38
CA SER A 69 9.54 4.98 -1.00
C SER A 69 8.79 3.76 -1.50
N LEU A 70 8.18 3.81 -2.69
CA LEU A 70 7.60 2.61 -3.32
C LEU A 70 8.73 1.61 -3.65
N ALA A 71 8.68 0.42 -3.08
CA ALA A 71 9.68 -0.64 -3.25
C ALA A 71 9.20 -1.78 -4.14
N GLY A 72 7.93 -1.82 -4.52
CA GLY A 72 7.45 -2.81 -5.47
C GLY A 72 5.94 -2.89 -5.56
N VAL A 73 5.48 -3.55 -6.62
CA VAL A 73 4.07 -3.88 -6.84
C VAL A 73 3.97 -5.35 -7.23
N ASP A 74 3.08 -6.06 -6.55
CA ASP A 74 2.69 -7.40 -6.95
C ASP A 74 1.27 -7.40 -7.51
N TRP A 75 1.13 -7.98 -8.69
CA TRP A 75 -0.13 -8.37 -9.30
C TRP A 75 -0.33 -9.87 -9.13
N LEU A 76 -1.23 -10.25 -8.22
CA LEU A 76 -1.43 -11.63 -7.78
C LEU A 76 -2.84 -12.11 -8.06
N LYS A 77 -3.00 -13.42 -8.15
CA LYS A 77 -4.29 -14.09 -8.32
C LYS A 77 -4.33 -15.37 -7.49
N SER A 78 -5.45 -15.63 -6.84
CA SER A 78 -5.69 -16.83 -6.04
C SER A 78 -7.15 -17.31 -6.17
N THR A 79 -7.36 -18.57 -5.84
CA THR A 79 -8.70 -19.17 -5.71
C THR A 79 -9.45 -18.67 -4.48
N THR A 80 -8.73 -18.16 -3.47
CA THR A 80 -9.29 -17.56 -2.26
C THR A 80 -8.73 -16.16 -2.03
N LYS A 81 -9.42 -15.37 -1.20
CA LYS A 81 -8.86 -14.08 -0.73
C LYS A 81 -7.52 -14.33 -0.03
N LEU A 82 -6.53 -13.50 -0.32
CA LEU A 82 -5.27 -13.41 0.40
C LEU A 82 -5.33 -12.24 1.37
N ASP A 83 -5.25 -12.54 2.66
CA ASP A 83 -5.18 -11.55 3.74
C ASP A 83 -3.77 -11.55 4.34
N ASN A 84 -3.32 -10.41 4.87
CA ASN A 84 -2.03 -10.24 5.56
C ASN A 84 -0.86 -10.85 4.76
N ILE A 85 -0.70 -10.38 3.52
CA ILE A 85 0.25 -10.89 2.53
C ILE A 85 1.69 -10.80 3.04
N LEU A 86 2.06 -9.76 3.81
CA LEU A 86 3.39 -9.61 4.39
C LEU A 86 3.73 -10.66 5.46
N ALA A 87 2.74 -11.22 6.15
CA ALA A 87 2.97 -12.30 7.11
C ALA A 87 3.27 -13.65 6.46
N ARG A 88 3.02 -13.78 5.15
CA ARG A 88 3.21 -15.06 4.47
C ARG A 88 4.71 -15.43 4.42
N PRO A 89 5.05 -16.70 4.65
CA PRO A 89 6.45 -17.15 4.58
C PRO A 89 7.11 -16.93 3.21
N ASP A 90 6.31 -17.00 2.14
CA ASP A 90 6.70 -16.84 0.74
C ASP A 90 6.64 -15.38 0.25
N ASN A 91 6.32 -14.41 1.12
CA ASN A 91 6.35 -13.01 0.72
C ASN A 91 7.79 -12.54 0.47
N ARG A 92 8.08 -12.19 -0.78
CA ARG A 92 9.41 -11.78 -1.24
C ARG A 92 9.92 -10.50 -0.56
N VAL A 93 9.05 -9.52 -0.28
CA VAL A 93 9.46 -8.22 0.27
C VAL A 93 9.81 -8.35 1.74
N ALA A 94 8.94 -9.03 2.51
CA ALA A 94 9.21 -9.35 3.90
C ALA A 94 10.43 -10.29 4.04
N HIS A 95 10.63 -11.22 3.10
CA HIS A 95 11.82 -12.07 3.06
C HIS A 95 13.11 -11.27 2.81
N ALA A 96 13.13 -10.38 1.81
CA ALA A 96 14.29 -9.56 1.48
C ALA A 96 14.71 -8.66 2.67
N LEU A 97 13.75 -8.00 3.32
CA LEU A 97 14.02 -7.22 4.52
C LEU A 97 14.56 -8.07 5.68
N ARG A 98 13.92 -9.22 5.98
CA ARG A 98 14.41 -10.14 7.02
C ARG A 98 15.84 -10.61 6.76
N LYS A 99 16.17 -10.92 5.50
CA LYS A 99 17.53 -11.28 5.09
C LYS A 99 18.50 -10.12 5.34
N ALA A 100 18.16 -8.90 4.90
CA ALA A 100 19.00 -7.72 5.14
C ALA A 100 19.21 -7.43 6.64
N GLN A 101 18.18 -7.61 7.46
CA GLN A 101 18.25 -7.50 8.92
C GLN A 101 19.15 -8.57 9.53
N SER A 102 19.05 -9.82 9.10
CA SER A 102 19.94 -10.91 9.57
C SER A 102 21.41 -10.65 9.25
N LEU A 103 21.70 -9.87 8.22
CA LEU A 103 23.04 -9.45 7.81
C LEU A 103 23.50 -8.14 8.44
N GLY A 104 22.71 -7.53 9.33
CA GLY A 104 23.07 -6.27 9.99
C GLY A 104 22.91 -5.01 9.12
N ARG A 105 22.31 -5.10 7.93
CA ARG A 105 22.32 -4.01 6.92
C ARG A 105 21.13 -3.04 6.98
N SER A 106 19.97 -3.48 7.47
CA SER A 106 18.71 -2.69 7.46
C SER A 106 17.87 -2.89 8.72
N GLN A 107 18.44 -2.61 9.90
CA GLN A 107 17.76 -2.84 11.19
C GLN A 107 16.49 -2.01 11.34
N ASN A 108 16.46 -0.79 10.78
CA ASN A 108 15.33 0.12 10.86
C ASN A 108 14.34 -0.04 9.70
N GLY A 109 14.59 -0.98 8.79
CA GLY A 109 13.73 -1.20 7.63
C GLY A 109 12.29 -1.49 8.06
N PHE A 110 11.35 -0.75 7.49
CA PHE A 110 9.92 -0.88 7.75
C PHE A 110 9.14 -0.93 6.45
N ILE A 111 8.12 -1.80 6.39
CA ILE A 111 7.25 -1.94 5.21
C ILE A 111 5.83 -1.48 5.54
N PHE A 112 5.30 -0.56 4.73
CA PHE A 112 3.88 -0.21 4.71
C PHE A 112 3.26 -0.76 3.42
N ALA A 113 2.33 -1.69 3.52
CA ALA A 113 1.67 -2.30 2.37
C ALA A 113 0.20 -1.90 2.25
N VAL A 114 -0.25 -1.75 1.01
CA VAL A 114 -1.67 -1.60 0.66
C VAL A 114 -2.03 -2.69 -0.33
N ASN A 115 -2.94 -3.56 0.05
CA ASN A 115 -3.42 -4.69 -0.76
C ASN A 115 -4.86 -4.42 -1.21
N PHE A 116 -5.04 -4.16 -2.51
CA PHE A 116 -6.37 -4.09 -3.09
C PHE A 116 -6.86 -5.48 -3.47
N HIS A 117 -7.82 -6.01 -2.71
CA HIS A 117 -8.53 -7.23 -3.06
C HIS A 117 -9.67 -6.91 -4.04
N ILE A 118 -9.67 -7.61 -5.18
CA ILE A 118 -10.59 -7.40 -6.28
C ILE A 118 -11.33 -8.72 -6.57
N PRO A 119 -12.55 -8.91 -6.01
CA PRO A 119 -13.34 -10.10 -6.22
C PRO A 119 -14.10 -10.02 -7.56
N VAL A 120 -13.57 -10.75 -8.55
CA VAL A 120 -14.23 -10.97 -9.85
C VAL A 120 -14.66 -12.44 -9.93
N LYS A 121 -14.25 -13.18 -10.97
CA LYS A 121 -14.42 -14.64 -11.03
C LYS A 121 -13.50 -15.36 -10.04
N GLU A 122 -12.30 -14.81 -9.85
CA GLU A 122 -11.27 -15.26 -8.91
C GLU A 122 -10.82 -14.04 -8.08
N HIS A 123 -9.92 -14.25 -7.12
CA HIS A 123 -9.45 -13.21 -6.23
C HIS A 123 -8.14 -12.61 -6.78
N TYR A 124 -8.21 -11.39 -7.29
CA TYR A 124 -7.02 -10.64 -7.69
C TYR A 124 -6.57 -9.72 -6.56
N HIS A 125 -5.27 -9.49 -6.48
CA HIS A 125 -4.64 -8.65 -5.47
C HIS A 125 -3.60 -7.75 -6.14
N SER A 126 -3.75 -6.43 -5.94
CA SER A 126 -2.71 -5.44 -6.26
C SER A 126 -2.06 -5.00 -4.96
N VAL A 127 -0.87 -5.51 -4.68
CA VAL A 127 -0.13 -5.24 -3.44
C VAL A 127 0.94 -4.20 -3.72
N LEU A 128 0.83 -3.06 -3.05
CA LEU A 128 1.78 -1.96 -3.15
C LEU A 128 2.64 -1.94 -1.89
N TYR A 129 3.95 -2.03 -2.04
CA TYR A 129 4.88 -2.03 -0.90
C TYR A 129 5.64 -0.71 -0.86
N PHE A 130 5.45 0.04 0.22
CA PHE A 130 6.19 1.25 0.52
C PHE A 130 7.15 0.98 1.67
N VAL A 131 8.34 1.58 1.65
CA VAL A 131 9.40 1.25 2.61
C VAL A 131 10.13 2.50 3.09
N THR A 132 10.76 2.36 4.25
CA THR A 132 11.71 3.34 4.81
C THR A 132 12.82 2.61 5.56
N GLU A 133 14.04 3.17 5.50
CA GLU A 133 15.15 2.82 6.41
C GLU A 133 15.25 3.78 7.59
N GLU A 134 14.57 4.93 7.50
CA GLU A 134 14.53 5.91 8.56
C GLU A 134 13.40 5.55 9.52
N PRO A 135 13.65 5.61 10.84
CA PRO A 135 12.59 5.46 11.83
C PRO A 135 11.47 6.46 11.59
N ILE A 136 10.22 5.98 11.52
CA ILE A 136 9.05 6.85 11.41
C ILE A 136 8.95 7.67 12.71
N PRO A 137 8.96 9.01 12.66
CA PRO A 137 8.96 9.84 13.87
C PRO A 137 7.74 9.57 14.75
N SER A 138 7.97 9.44 16.06
CA SER A 138 6.96 9.01 17.05
C SER A 138 5.73 9.91 17.08
N GLU A 139 5.94 11.21 16.96
CA GLU A 139 4.91 12.25 16.95
C GLU A 139 4.22 12.42 15.60
N SER A 140 4.72 11.80 14.53
CA SER A 140 4.16 11.99 13.19
C SER A 140 2.76 11.39 13.05
N LEU A 141 1.93 12.04 12.22
CA LEU A 141 0.58 11.56 11.91
C LEU A 141 0.59 10.13 11.32
N LEU A 142 1.61 9.78 10.53
CA LEU A 142 1.76 8.42 9.99
C LEU A 142 2.01 7.41 11.11
N LYS A 143 2.85 7.74 12.10
CA LYS A 143 3.12 6.85 13.24
C LYS A 143 1.89 6.67 14.12
N GLN A 144 1.17 7.76 14.41
CA GLN A 144 -0.10 7.73 15.13
C GLN A 144 -1.14 6.86 14.39
N PHE A 145 -1.20 6.93 13.07
CA PHE A 145 -2.07 6.08 12.25
C PHE A 145 -1.70 4.59 12.31
N ILE A 146 -0.41 4.26 12.20
CA ILE A 146 0.08 2.88 12.30
C ILE A 146 -0.18 2.30 13.69
N ASP A 147 0.04 3.09 14.75
CA ASP A 147 -0.07 2.66 16.14
C ASP A 147 -1.48 2.78 16.74
N GLY A 148 -2.36 3.57 16.12
CA GLY A 148 -3.73 3.82 16.57
C GLY A 148 -4.66 2.60 16.48
N ASP A 149 -5.93 2.79 16.80
CA ASP A 149 -6.95 1.76 16.64
C ASP A 149 -7.66 1.84 15.28
N ASP A 150 -8.53 0.87 15.01
CA ASP A 150 -9.27 0.82 13.74
C ASP A 150 -10.26 1.98 13.61
N SER A 151 -10.78 2.53 14.71
CA SER A 151 -11.65 3.70 14.67
C SER A 151 -10.91 4.92 14.13
N TYR A 152 -9.71 5.17 14.65
CA TYR A 152 -8.82 6.23 14.19
C TYR A 152 -8.41 6.03 12.73
N ARG A 153 -7.98 4.82 12.37
CA ARG A 153 -7.57 4.48 10.99
C ARG A 153 -8.71 4.68 9.99
N ASN A 154 -9.90 4.20 10.34
CA ASN A 154 -11.06 4.24 9.45
C ASN A 154 -11.54 5.66 9.12
N GLN A 155 -11.26 6.61 10.02
CA GLN A 155 -11.63 8.01 9.82
C GLN A 155 -10.62 8.80 8.99
N ARG A 156 -9.42 8.25 8.76
CA ARG A 156 -8.27 9.02 8.26
C ARG A 156 -7.59 8.43 7.04
N PHE A 157 -7.63 7.12 6.80
CA PHE A 157 -6.97 6.58 5.60
C PHE A 157 -7.67 7.04 4.32
N LYS A 158 -6.95 7.80 3.49
CA LYS A 158 -7.48 8.45 2.29
C LYS A 158 -6.71 8.03 1.05
N ILE A 159 -7.44 7.68 0.00
CA ILE A 159 -6.90 7.54 -1.34
C ILE A 159 -7.13 8.84 -2.10
N VAL A 160 -6.11 9.28 -2.82
CA VAL A 160 -6.20 10.31 -3.87
C VAL A 160 -5.81 9.67 -5.19
N SER A 161 -6.65 9.77 -6.23
CA SER A 161 -6.43 9.08 -7.49
C SER A 161 -6.79 9.93 -8.70
N GLN A 162 -6.17 9.65 -9.84
CA GLN A 162 -6.50 10.31 -11.10
C GLN A 162 -6.23 9.42 -12.31
N VAL A 163 -7.15 9.45 -13.28
CA VAL A 163 -7.00 8.76 -14.57
C VAL A 163 -6.38 9.72 -15.57
N LEU A 164 -5.08 9.58 -15.80
CA LEU A 164 -4.33 10.40 -16.75
C LEU A 164 -4.66 10.05 -18.20
N ARG A 165 -4.71 8.75 -18.48
CA ARG A 165 -5.05 8.21 -19.81
C ARG A 165 -6.16 7.18 -19.67
N GLY A 166 -7.12 7.23 -20.60
CA GLY A 166 -8.23 6.28 -20.65
C GLY A 166 -9.41 6.83 -21.45
N PRO A 167 -10.37 5.96 -21.81
CA PRO A 167 -11.62 6.39 -22.43
C PRO A 167 -12.37 7.41 -21.56
N TRP A 168 -13.10 8.32 -22.20
CA TRP A 168 -13.83 9.40 -21.51
C TRP A 168 -14.79 8.86 -20.43
N ILE A 169 -15.46 7.73 -20.70
CA ILE A 169 -16.38 7.09 -19.76
C ILE A 169 -15.67 6.62 -18.48
N VAL A 170 -14.43 6.15 -18.61
CA VAL A 170 -13.62 5.74 -17.46
C VAL A 170 -13.20 6.97 -16.65
N LYS A 171 -12.75 8.04 -17.32
CA LYS A 171 -12.39 9.29 -16.64
C LYS A 171 -13.58 9.90 -15.88
N ALA A 172 -14.76 9.91 -16.50
CA ALA A 172 -15.98 10.40 -15.88
C ALA A 172 -16.37 9.57 -14.64
N ALA A 173 -16.35 8.24 -14.75
CA ALA A 173 -16.69 7.36 -13.63
C ALA A 173 -15.67 7.46 -12.47
N ALA A 174 -14.38 7.50 -12.79
CA ALA A 174 -13.31 7.60 -11.79
C ALA A 174 -13.24 8.98 -11.12
N GLY A 175 -13.73 10.04 -11.77
CA GLY A 175 -13.69 11.41 -11.24
C GLY A 175 -14.39 11.55 -9.87
N GLN A 176 -15.46 10.79 -9.62
CA GLN A 176 -16.14 10.76 -8.32
C GLN A 176 -15.30 10.14 -7.19
N PHE A 177 -14.26 9.39 -7.56
CA PHE A 177 -13.33 8.69 -6.67
C PHE A 177 -11.92 9.28 -6.72
N GLY A 178 -11.80 10.54 -7.15
CA GLY A 178 -10.52 11.24 -7.20
C GLY A 178 -9.91 11.49 -5.81
N ALA A 179 -10.74 11.55 -4.75
CA ALA A 179 -10.28 11.53 -3.37
C ALA A 179 -11.39 11.00 -2.44
N PHE A 180 -11.09 10.00 -1.61
CA PHE A 180 -12.07 9.46 -0.66
C PHE A 180 -11.43 8.76 0.54
N LEU A 181 -12.13 8.79 1.68
CA LEU A 181 -11.78 8.01 2.88
C LEU A 181 -12.13 6.54 2.65
N VAL A 182 -11.12 5.68 2.61
CA VAL A 182 -11.25 4.31 2.10
C VAL A 182 -12.20 3.48 2.95
N ALA A 183 -12.02 3.50 4.28
CA ALA A 183 -12.82 2.72 5.21
C ALA A 183 -14.26 3.21 5.37
N LYS A 184 -14.57 4.44 4.90
CA LYS A 184 -15.97 4.92 4.79
C LYS A 184 -16.66 4.40 3.54
N THR A 185 -15.90 3.90 2.56
CA THR A 185 -16.41 3.42 1.27
C THR A 185 -16.41 1.90 1.18
N VAL A 186 -15.36 1.25 1.69
CA VAL A 186 -15.19 -0.21 1.64
C VAL A 186 -14.59 -0.76 2.93
N ARG A 187 -14.74 -2.07 3.12
CA ARG A 187 -14.17 -2.77 4.27
C ARG A 187 -12.64 -2.76 4.16
N CYS A 188 -12.01 -2.31 5.24
CA CYS A 188 -10.56 -2.36 5.42
C CYS A 188 -10.24 -3.32 6.58
N THR A 189 -9.13 -4.02 6.49
CA THR A 189 -8.55 -4.80 7.60
C THR A 189 -7.08 -4.41 7.75
N TYR A 190 -6.63 -4.27 8.99
CA TYR A 190 -5.31 -3.75 9.31
C TYR A 190 -4.48 -4.85 9.98
N HIS A 191 -3.26 -5.03 9.50
CA HIS A 191 -2.31 -5.99 10.05
C HIS A 191 -1.03 -5.28 10.44
N LYS A 192 -0.53 -5.57 11.64
CA LYS A 192 0.69 -4.97 12.17
C LYS A 192 1.62 -6.08 12.64
N GLY A 193 2.85 -6.05 12.14
CA GLY A 193 3.95 -6.87 12.62
C GLY A 193 5.08 -6.01 13.21
N PRO A 194 6.21 -6.63 13.60
CA PRO A 194 7.34 -5.92 14.19
C PRO A 194 7.94 -4.84 13.29
N ASN A 195 8.02 -5.11 11.99
CA ASN A 195 8.67 -4.27 10.97
C ASN A 195 7.74 -3.98 9.79
N TYR A 196 6.43 -4.15 9.97
CA TYR A 196 5.48 -3.81 8.91
C TYR A 196 4.08 -3.42 9.40
N PHE A 197 3.37 -2.73 8.51
CA PHE A 197 1.95 -2.47 8.59
C PHE A 197 1.31 -2.72 7.23
N GLU A 198 0.16 -3.39 7.19
CA GLU A 198 -0.56 -3.73 5.96
C GLU A 198 -2.04 -3.35 6.08
N ILE A 199 -2.59 -2.81 4.99
CA ILE A 199 -4.02 -2.51 4.84
C ILE A 199 -4.59 -3.37 3.72
N ASP A 200 -5.50 -4.25 4.06
CA ASP A 200 -6.30 -5.03 3.11
C ASP A 200 -7.59 -4.27 2.78
N ILE A 201 -7.76 -3.90 1.52
CA ILE A 201 -8.93 -3.14 1.01
C ILE A 201 -9.79 -4.08 0.16
N ASP A 202 -10.99 -4.42 0.64
CA ASP A 202 -11.96 -5.21 -0.13
C ASP A 202 -12.78 -4.31 -1.05
N THR A 203 -12.33 -4.17 -2.30
CA THR A 203 -13.02 -3.34 -3.29
C THR A 203 -14.40 -3.87 -3.69
N GLY A 204 -14.71 -5.13 -3.36
CA GLY A 204 -15.99 -5.77 -3.62
C GLY A 204 -17.05 -5.51 -2.55
N SER A 205 -16.68 -4.99 -1.38
CA SER A 205 -17.59 -4.83 -0.26
C SER A 205 -18.63 -3.72 -0.47
N TRP A 206 -18.49 -2.91 -1.51
CA TRP A 206 -19.47 -1.90 -1.91
C TRP A 206 -19.72 -1.94 -3.42
N ARG A 207 -20.99 -1.99 -3.81
CA ARG A 207 -21.41 -2.29 -5.18
C ARG A 207 -20.94 -1.26 -6.21
N ILE A 208 -20.89 0.02 -5.84
CA ILE A 208 -20.53 1.10 -6.76
C ILE A 208 -19.02 1.09 -7.03
N LEU A 209 -18.17 0.94 -5.99
CA LEU A 209 -16.73 0.80 -6.21
C LEU A 209 -16.42 -0.51 -6.93
N ALA A 210 -17.10 -1.61 -6.60
CA ALA A 210 -16.93 -2.87 -7.33
C ALA A 210 -17.25 -2.71 -8.82
N ALA A 211 -18.29 -1.95 -9.17
CA ALA A 211 -18.63 -1.65 -10.57
C ALA A 211 -17.56 -0.77 -11.24
N LEU A 212 -17.06 0.26 -10.55
CA LEU A 212 -15.95 1.09 -11.05
C LEU A 212 -14.69 0.26 -11.28
N VAL A 213 -14.28 -0.55 -10.31
CA VAL A 213 -13.07 -1.38 -10.42
C VAL A 213 -13.20 -2.37 -11.58
N ARG A 214 -14.37 -2.98 -11.80
CA ARG A 214 -14.64 -3.82 -12.98
C ARG A 214 -14.52 -3.04 -14.30
N LEU A 215 -15.04 -1.80 -14.33
CA LEU A 215 -14.89 -0.92 -15.50
C LEU A 215 -13.41 -0.61 -15.76
N LEU A 216 -12.65 -0.24 -14.73
CA LEU A 216 -11.20 0.01 -14.84
C LEU A 216 -10.46 -1.23 -15.34
N PHE A 217 -10.80 -2.40 -14.81
CA PHE A 217 -10.26 -3.69 -15.24
C PHE A 217 -10.47 -3.95 -16.72
N GLY A 218 -11.69 -3.73 -17.22
CA GLY A 218 -12.03 -3.93 -18.64
C GLY A 218 -11.24 -3.02 -19.59
N TYR A 219 -10.75 -1.89 -19.09
CA TYR A 219 -9.94 -0.94 -19.85
C TYR A 219 -8.46 -0.92 -19.47
N ALA A 220 -7.98 -1.78 -18.56
CA ALA A 220 -6.68 -1.65 -17.90
C ALA A 220 -5.50 -1.44 -18.87
N ARG A 221 -5.50 -2.11 -20.03
CA ARG A 221 -4.48 -1.96 -21.08
C ARG A 221 -4.44 -0.59 -21.76
N SER A 222 -5.48 0.22 -21.59
CA SER A 222 -5.62 1.57 -22.13
C SER A 222 -5.60 2.66 -21.04
N LEU A 223 -5.37 2.28 -19.78
CA LEU A 223 -5.38 3.20 -18.65
C LEU A 223 -3.96 3.57 -18.20
N ILE A 224 -3.81 4.84 -17.82
CA ILE A 224 -2.75 5.28 -16.91
C ILE A 224 -3.47 5.89 -15.71
N LEU A 225 -3.22 5.32 -14.53
CA LEU A 225 -3.86 5.68 -13.28
C LEU A 225 -2.79 5.97 -12.22
N ASP A 226 -2.90 7.13 -11.59
CA ASP A 226 -2.11 7.46 -10.41
C ASP A 226 -2.96 7.23 -9.15
N ILE A 227 -2.36 6.61 -8.13
CA ILE A 227 -2.97 6.36 -6.82
C ILE A 227 -1.97 6.78 -5.75
N GLY A 228 -2.37 7.72 -4.89
CA GLY A 228 -1.62 8.18 -3.73
C GLY A 228 -2.40 7.93 -2.44
N PHE A 229 -1.65 7.83 -1.34
CA PHE A 229 -2.20 7.54 -0.02
C PHE A 229 -1.85 8.66 0.96
N VAL A 230 -2.81 9.07 1.78
CA VAL A 230 -2.66 10.15 2.75
C VAL A 230 -3.36 9.73 4.05
N VAL A 231 -2.78 10.08 5.19
CA VAL A 231 -3.53 10.13 6.45
C VAL A 231 -4.21 11.49 6.50
N GLU A 232 -5.53 11.52 6.43
CA GLU A 232 -6.29 12.78 6.43
C GLU A 232 -6.09 13.52 7.75
N ALA A 233 -5.55 14.74 7.65
CA ALA A 233 -5.44 15.66 8.77
C ALA A 233 -6.83 16.14 9.17
N GLN A 234 -7.15 16.15 10.46
CA GLN A 234 -8.39 16.63 11.05
C GLN A 234 -8.14 17.82 12.00
N GLU A 235 -6.90 18.02 12.45
CA GLU A 235 -6.49 19.13 13.33
C GLU A 235 -5.36 19.97 12.72
N VAL A 236 -5.20 21.22 13.19
CA VAL A 236 -4.29 22.21 12.58
C VAL A 236 -2.82 21.78 12.67
N ASP A 237 -2.41 21.15 13.76
CA ASP A 237 -1.05 20.65 13.99
C ASP A 237 -0.69 19.42 13.14
N GLU A 238 -1.67 18.83 12.45
CA GLU A 238 -1.49 17.72 11.53
C GLU A 238 -1.29 18.20 10.07
N LEU A 239 -1.34 19.51 9.82
CA LEU A 239 -1.16 20.12 8.50
C LEU A 239 0.28 20.63 8.27
N PRO A 240 0.74 20.72 7.01
CA PRO A 240 0.07 20.25 5.79
C PRO A 240 0.03 18.72 5.72
N GLU A 241 -0.96 18.19 4.99
CA GLU A 241 -1.00 16.76 4.68
C GLU A 241 0.23 16.37 3.84
N ARG A 242 0.76 15.16 4.08
CA ARG A 242 1.83 14.57 3.27
C ARG A 242 1.40 13.24 2.68
N LEU A 243 1.86 12.95 1.47
CA LEU A 243 1.64 11.67 0.83
C LEU A 243 2.49 10.59 1.53
N ILE A 244 1.85 9.51 1.97
CA ILE A 244 2.53 8.32 2.48
C ILE A 244 3.42 7.75 1.35
N GLY A 245 2.83 7.64 0.17
CA GLY A 245 3.46 7.16 -1.04
C GLY A 245 2.44 7.15 -2.18
N ALA A 246 2.92 6.89 -3.40
CA ALA A 246 2.05 6.78 -4.57
C ALA A 246 2.60 5.80 -5.59
N VAL A 247 1.73 5.37 -6.51
CA VAL A 247 2.04 4.50 -7.64
C VAL A 247 1.34 5.02 -8.88
N ARG A 248 2.00 4.87 -10.04
CA ARG A 248 1.37 4.96 -11.35
C ARG A 248 1.24 3.55 -11.90
N LEU A 249 0.03 3.16 -12.32
CA LEU A 249 -0.22 1.93 -13.06
C LEU A 249 -0.36 2.28 -14.55
N CYS A 250 0.46 1.64 -15.38
CA CYS A 250 0.57 1.92 -16.81
C CYS A 250 0.12 0.70 -17.63
N HIS A 251 -1.00 0.84 -18.35
CA HIS A 251 -1.41 -0.12 -19.39
C HIS A 251 -1.41 -1.58 -18.90
N MET A 252 -1.89 -1.82 -17.69
CA MET A 252 -1.76 -3.11 -17.00
C MET A 252 -2.43 -4.24 -17.80
N ASP A 253 -1.70 -5.34 -18.01
CA ASP A 253 -2.28 -6.59 -18.46
C ASP A 253 -2.80 -7.39 -17.26
N VAL A 254 -4.08 -7.28 -16.99
CA VAL A 254 -4.70 -7.96 -15.84
C VAL A 254 -4.61 -9.49 -15.92
N THR A 255 -4.34 -10.06 -17.10
CA THR A 255 -4.22 -11.52 -17.28
C THR A 255 -2.85 -12.06 -16.86
N SER A 256 -1.83 -11.22 -16.68
CA SER A 256 -0.48 -11.63 -16.28
C SER A 256 -0.31 -11.79 -14.77
N ALA A 257 -1.41 -11.94 -14.02
CA ALA A 257 -1.37 -12.08 -12.57
C ALA A 257 -0.62 -13.35 -12.18
N PHE A 258 0.30 -13.21 -11.22
CA PHE A 258 1.03 -14.35 -10.68
C PHE A 258 0.09 -15.18 -9.80
N VAL A 259 0.01 -16.47 -10.06
CA VAL A 259 -0.85 -17.38 -9.30
C VAL A 259 -0.19 -17.70 -7.97
N VAL A 260 -0.91 -17.46 -6.89
CA VAL A 260 -0.47 -17.74 -5.52
C VAL A 260 -1.39 -18.76 -4.91
N ASP A 261 -0.82 -19.85 -4.41
CA ASP A 261 -1.58 -20.85 -3.71
C ASP A 261 -2.04 -20.32 -2.33
N PRO A 262 -3.29 -20.63 -1.92
CA PRO A 262 -3.74 -20.41 -0.56
C PRO A 262 -2.80 -21.12 0.42
N GLN A 263 -2.45 -20.45 1.53
CA GLN A 263 -1.72 -21.15 2.59
C GLN A 263 -2.61 -22.28 3.12
N PRO A 264 -2.11 -23.52 3.22
CA PRO A 264 -2.88 -24.60 3.83
C PRO A 264 -3.24 -24.19 5.26
N LEU A 265 -4.52 -24.33 5.62
CA LEU A 265 -4.96 -24.15 7.00
C LEU A 265 -4.08 -25.05 7.87
N LYS A 266 -3.30 -24.46 8.79
CA LYS A 266 -2.57 -25.28 9.78
C LYS A 266 -3.64 -26.09 10.53
N PRO A 267 -3.58 -27.43 10.54
CA PRO A 267 -4.55 -28.21 11.30
C PRO A 267 -4.49 -27.75 12.75
N TYR A 268 -5.63 -27.37 13.29
CA TYR A 268 -5.78 -27.01 14.69
C TYR A 268 -5.33 -28.22 15.52
N ARG A 269 -4.16 -28.12 16.18
CA ARG A 269 -3.73 -29.13 17.14
C ARG A 269 -4.69 -29.03 18.33
N MET A 270 -5.73 -29.85 18.33
CA MET A 270 -6.45 -30.20 19.56
C MET A 270 -5.41 -30.77 20.52
N MET A 271 -4.99 -29.99 21.52
CA MET A 271 -4.34 -30.59 22.69
C MET A 271 -5.40 -31.44 23.36
N GLY A 272 -5.38 -32.74 23.08
CA GLY A 272 -6.16 -33.70 23.84
C GLY A 272 -5.72 -33.63 25.29
N SER A 273 -6.60 -33.17 26.17
CA SER A 273 -6.46 -33.32 27.60
C SER A 273 -6.36 -34.83 27.87
N LEU A 274 -5.19 -35.28 28.32
CA LEU A 274 -5.02 -36.60 28.90
C LEU A 274 -5.91 -36.66 30.16
N GLU A 275 -7.02 -37.41 30.08
CA GLU A 275 -7.80 -37.75 31.25
C GLU A 275 -6.93 -38.59 32.21
N ALA A 276 -6.51 -37.97 33.31
CA ALA A 276 -5.95 -38.68 34.43
C ALA A 276 -7.08 -39.42 35.18
N LYS A 277 -7.10 -40.75 35.09
CA LYS A 277 -7.87 -41.60 36.03
C LYS A 277 -7.01 -41.90 37.25
N PRO A 278 -7.53 -41.68 38.47
CA PRO A 278 -7.56 -42.78 39.45
C PRO A 278 -8.68 -42.64 40.52
N PRO A 279 -8.81 -43.55 41.51
CA PRO A 279 -8.51 -44.99 41.55
C PRO A 279 -9.77 -45.83 41.88
N ARG A 280 -9.66 -47.16 41.77
CA ARG A 280 -10.69 -48.10 42.26
C ARG A 280 -10.71 -48.08 43.80
N ARG A 281 -11.91 -48.07 44.37
CA ARG A 281 -12.14 -48.35 45.80
C ARG A 281 -12.33 -49.85 45.95
N ASP A 282 -11.52 -50.46 46.81
CA ASP A 282 -11.85 -51.73 47.48
C ASP A 282 -12.80 -51.44 48.64
#